data_AF-A0A955VIF4-F1
#
_entry.id   AF-A0A955VIF4-F1
#
_cell.length_a   1.000
_cell.length_b   1.000
_cell.length_c   1.000
_cell.angle_alpha   90.00
_cell.angle_beta   90.00
_cell.angle_gamma   90.00
#
_symmetry.space_group_name_H-M   'P 1'
#
loop_
_entity.id
_entity.type
_entity.pdbx_description
1 polymer ?
#
loop_
_entity_poly.entity_id
_entity_poly.type
_entity_poly.pdbx_seq_one_letter_code
_entity_poly.pdbx_strand_id
1 'polypeptide(L)'
;MVRRIDRVGGVLWRMASVLALVVLVQLSFGDLGAAPWRVRIAAQVDGGVPRLETRTEVTRAQRVLLWLIVERTGPRGRSELFSGFDGVVHRGRRRLRVKRWPATTPFPVTWYKVEPLTQHTTRGHDPTVPGFLWYTNAHVPESPKRGWLGIDRIAYVERVASRAGFSLRPDTQPSDPQQHRAPRLGVMRYSAVVTIAGAEYRTPGKDARSTWGIAASVYTIAVRRDDSFVGWATAWFNVPGVYGSVPRQVDDFIGVDCADLVIGAYRRWKRRKVAYTNVNGLVKAFRHVGKPLYLAPSGKLFHDMALTRPARVPFRSGLVITFSYPDGLRSGYEHVGIVDRDNGNGVLDGDDTVLHTGPESPHLSALKSPGFVGEKPTKILLLRLD
;
A
#
# COMPACT_ATOMS: atom_id res chain seq x y z
N MET A 1 65.51 65.66 -13.07
CA MET A 1 64.90 65.38 -11.75
C MET A 1 63.40 65.16 -11.96
N VAL A 2 62.97 63.93 -12.33
CA VAL A 2 61.54 63.57 -12.51
C VAL A 2 61.33 62.16 -11.95
N ARG A 3 60.27 62.02 -11.13
CA ARG A 3 59.80 60.86 -10.34
C ARG A 3 59.25 59.73 -11.25
N ARG A 4 59.39 58.43 -10.93
CA ARG A 4 58.49 57.56 -10.11
C ARG A 4 57.02 57.69 -10.58
N ILE A 5 56.26 56.68 -11.01
CA ILE A 5 55.67 55.55 -10.25
C ILE A 5 54.94 54.65 -11.27
N ASP A 6 55.26 53.36 -11.37
CA ASP A 6 54.44 52.35 -12.08
C ASP A 6 54.59 51.00 -11.38
N ARG A 7 53.73 50.68 -10.39
CA ARG A 7 53.61 49.29 -9.86
C ARG A 7 52.45 49.03 -8.87
N VAL A 8 51.32 49.74 -8.98
CA VAL A 8 50.16 49.51 -8.06
C VAL A 8 48.90 48.99 -8.78
N GLY A 9 48.85 49.00 -10.12
CA GLY A 9 47.62 48.66 -10.87
C GLY A 9 47.22 47.17 -10.92
N GLY A 10 48.14 46.23 -10.67
CA GLY A 10 47.89 44.79 -10.89
C GLY A 10 47.14 44.06 -9.76
N VAL A 11 47.21 44.56 -8.52
CA VAL A 11 46.64 43.89 -7.34
C VAL A 11 45.15 44.23 -7.16
N LEU A 12 44.77 45.47 -7.47
CA LEU A 12 43.38 45.95 -7.39
C LEU A 12 42.44 45.24 -8.40
N TRP A 13 42.94 44.91 -9.60
CA TRP A 13 42.15 44.19 -10.60
C TRP A 13 41.83 42.74 -10.20
N ARG A 14 42.78 42.04 -9.55
CA ARG A 14 42.54 40.66 -9.09
C ARG A 14 41.59 40.60 -7.89
N MET A 15 41.60 41.58 -6.99
CA MET A 15 40.64 41.64 -5.89
C MET A 15 39.22 42.00 -6.36
N ALA A 16 39.07 42.88 -7.35
CA ALA A 16 37.77 43.20 -7.94
C ALA A 16 37.12 41.99 -8.63
N SER A 17 37.91 41.15 -9.32
CA SER A 17 37.40 39.92 -9.93
C SER A 17 36.99 38.86 -8.90
N VAL A 18 37.71 38.74 -7.78
CA VAL A 18 37.36 37.81 -6.69
C VAL A 18 36.13 38.32 -5.92
N LEU A 19 36.03 39.63 -5.63
CA LEU A 19 34.82 40.20 -5.02
C LEU A 19 33.60 40.09 -5.92
N ALA A 20 33.74 40.35 -7.22
CA ALA A 20 32.64 40.20 -8.18
C ALA A 20 32.19 38.73 -8.28
N LEU A 21 33.11 37.77 -8.20
CA LEU A 21 32.78 36.35 -8.16
C LEU A 21 32.08 35.95 -6.85
N VAL A 22 32.56 36.44 -5.69
CA VAL A 22 31.94 36.20 -4.38
C VAL A 22 30.54 36.82 -4.29
N VAL A 23 30.34 38.01 -4.85
CA VAL A 23 29.03 38.69 -4.90
C VAL A 23 28.09 38.02 -5.90
N LEU A 24 28.56 37.55 -7.07
CA LEU A 24 27.72 36.78 -8.00
C LEU A 24 27.30 35.43 -7.40
N VAL A 25 28.22 34.76 -6.68
CA VAL A 25 27.93 33.52 -5.97
C VAL A 25 26.90 33.79 -4.86
N GLN A 26 27.05 34.83 -4.04
CA GLN A 26 26.06 35.19 -3.01
C GLN A 26 24.70 35.60 -3.58
N LEU A 27 24.64 36.33 -4.70
CA LEU A 27 23.38 36.71 -5.36
C LEU A 27 22.67 35.53 -6.04
N SER A 28 23.40 34.47 -6.39
CA SER A 28 22.80 33.22 -6.91
C SER A 28 22.14 32.38 -5.80
N PHE A 29 22.61 32.52 -4.56
CA PHE A 29 22.16 31.73 -3.40
C PHE A 29 21.19 32.49 -2.47
N GLY A 30 21.24 33.82 -2.43
CA GLY A 30 20.38 34.65 -1.58
C GLY A 30 18.87 34.51 -1.84
N ASP A 31 18.49 34.11 -3.05
CA ASP A 31 17.08 33.98 -3.46
C ASP A 31 16.49 32.56 -3.25
N LEU A 32 17.26 31.62 -2.68
CA LEU A 32 16.76 30.28 -2.36
C LEU A 32 15.92 30.25 -1.07
N GLY A 33 16.08 31.23 -0.18
CA GLY A 33 15.51 31.22 1.17
C GLY A 33 14.05 31.70 1.28
N ALA A 34 13.53 32.48 0.32
CA ALA A 34 12.22 33.12 0.44
C ALA A 34 11.09 32.45 -0.38
N ALA A 35 11.42 31.56 -1.34
CA ALA A 35 10.42 30.93 -2.18
C ALA A 35 9.77 29.72 -1.48
N PRO A 36 8.43 29.54 -1.57
CA PRO A 36 7.79 28.33 -1.05
C PRO A 36 8.19 27.13 -1.91
N TRP A 37 8.98 26.23 -1.32
CA TRP A 37 9.33 24.95 -1.93
C TRP A 37 8.24 23.92 -1.67
N ARG A 38 8.02 23.04 -2.64
CA ARG A 38 7.14 21.86 -2.51
C ARG A 38 7.90 20.62 -2.95
N VAL A 39 7.59 19.50 -2.32
CA VAL A 39 8.20 18.21 -2.68
C VAL A 39 7.13 17.18 -3.01
N ARG A 40 7.42 16.36 -4.01
CA ARG A 40 6.51 15.34 -4.55
C ARG A 40 7.29 14.08 -4.91
N ILE A 41 6.60 12.95 -4.98
CA ILE A 41 7.18 11.69 -5.45
C ILE A 41 6.59 11.39 -6.84
N ALA A 42 7.43 10.91 -7.75
CA ALA A 42 7.03 10.33 -9.03
C ALA A 42 7.54 8.89 -9.13
N ALA A 43 6.83 8.01 -9.82
CA ALA A 43 7.37 6.68 -10.16
C ALA A 43 7.71 6.56 -11.63
N GLN A 44 8.84 5.92 -11.87
CA GLN A 44 9.24 5.34 -13.13
C GLN A 44 9.00 3.83 -13.08
N VAL A 45 8.31 3.30 -14.08
CA VAL A 45 8.06 1.87 -14.24
C VAL A 45 8.82 1.39 -15.49
N ASP A 46 9.58 0.31 -15.35
CA ASP A 46 10.33 -0.35 -16.43
C ASP A 46 11.22 0.58 -17.28
N GLY A 47 11.82 1.58 -16.63
CA GLY A 47 12.70 2.56 -17.31
C GLY A 47 11.98 3.65 -18.10
N GLY A 48 10.63 3.69 -18.05
CA GLY A 48 9.84 4.74 -18.70
C GLY A 48 10.02 6.15 -18.11
N VAL A 49 9.21 7.12 -18.54
CA VAL A 49 9.26 8.47 -17.97
C VAL A 49 8.55 8.49 -16.61
N PRO A 50 9.14 9.08 -15.54
CA PRO A 50 8.50 9.15 -14.24
C PRO A 50 7.16 9.90 -14.30
N ARG A 51 6.16 9.42 -13.56
CA ARG A 51 4.81 9.98 -13.50
C ARG A 51 4.52 10.59 -12.13
N LEU A 52 4.09 11.85 -12.12
CA LEU A 52 3.63 12.58 -10.94
C LEU A 52 2.19 12.19 -10.61
N GLU A 53 2.05 10.99 -10.05
CA GLU A 53 0.81 10.40 -9.53
C GLU A 53 0.99 10.13 -8.03
N THR A 54 -0.08 9.81 -7.30
CA THR A 54 0.03 9.45 -5.87
C THR A 54 0.04 7.95 -5.63
N ARG A 55 -0.23 7.16 -6.67
CA ARG A 55 -0.28 5.70 -6.59
C ARG A 55 0.26 5.07 -7.86
N THR A 56 1.02 3.99 -7.71
CA THR A 56 1.46 3.15 -8.83
C THR A 56 1.11 1.69 -8.52
N GLU A 57 0.36 1.06 -9.42
CA GLU A 57 0.00 -0.36 -9.34
C GLU A 57 0.79 -1.14 -10.39
N VAL A 58 1.58 -2.13 -9.97
CA VAL A 58 2.51 -2.89 -10.84
C VAL A 58 2.44 -4.38 -10.57
N THR A 59 2.90 -5.20 -11.52
CA THR A 59 3.15 -6.63 -11.26
C THR A 59 4.54 -6.81 -10.64
N ARG A 60 4.76 -7.95 -9.98
CA ARG A 60 6.04 -8.35 -9.40
C ARG A 60 7.19 -8.40 -10.42
N ALA A 61 6.88 -8.57 -11.70
CA ALA A 61 7.86 -8.60 -12.78
C ALA A 61 8.36 -7.20 -13.17
N GLN A 62 7.57 -6.16 -12.92
CA GLN A 62 7.90 -4.79 -13.27
C GLN A 62 8.85 -4.16 -12.26
N ARG A 63 9.75 -3.31 -12.74
CA ARG A 63 10.70 -2.58 -11.92
C ARG A 63 10.20 -1.17 -11.67
N VAL A 64 10.21 -0.74 -10.41
CA VAL A 64 9.83 0.62 -10.02
C VAL A 64 11.05 1.37 -9.51
N LEU A 65 11.15 2.65 -9.86
CA LEU A 65 12.07 3.60 -9.24
C LEU A 65 11.26 4.85 -8.85
N LEU A 66 11.37 5.25 -7.59
CA LEU A 66 10.77 6.49 -7.11
C LEU A 66 11.76 7.64 -7.29
N TRP A 67 11.24 8.80 -7.65
CA TRP A 67 11.98 10.03 -7.87
C TRP A 67 11.40 11.14 -7.01
N LEU A 68 12.26 11.85 -6.27
CA LEU A 68 11.89 13.07 -5.58
C LEU A 68 11.86 14.22 -6.58
N ILE A 69 10.75 14.94 -6.62
CA ILE A 69 10.56 16.14 -7.43
C ILE A 69 10.44 17.33 -6.48
N VAL A 70 11.36 18.28 -6.61
CA VAL A 70 11.34 19.54 -5.87
C VAL A 70 10.79 20.63 -6.78
N GLU A 71 9.81 21.36 -6.31
CA GLU A 71 9.16 22.46 -7.03
C GLU A 71 9.45 23.78 -6.31
N ARG A 72 9.99 24.75 -7.04
CA ARG A 72 10.18 26.13 -6.60
C ARG A 72 9.19 27.03 -7.30
N THR A 73 8.37 27.76 -6.57
CA THR A 73 7.53 28.81 -7.16
C THR A 73 8.31 30.12 -7.18
N GLY A 74 8.64 30.63 -8.38
CA GLY A 74 9.31 31.92 -8.51
C GLY A 74 8.39 33.13 -8.27
N PRO A 75 8.94 34.35 -8.17
CA PRO A 75 8.17 35.58 -7.88
C PRO A 75 7.03 35.87 -8.87
N ARG A 76 7.18 35.42 -10.12
CA ARG A 76 6.16 35.56 -11.18
C ARG A 76 5.15 34.41 -11.21
N GLY A 77 5.07 33.58 -10.16
CA GLY A 77 4.20 32.42 -10.06
C GLY A 77 4.58 31.24 -10.97
N ARG A 78 5.72 31.30 -11.68
CA ARG A 78 6.20 30.20 -12.52
C ARG A 78 6.90 29.16 -11.65
N SER A 79 6.47 27.91 -11.76
CA SER A 79 7.12 26.77 -11.10
C SER A 79 8.33 26.28 -11.88
N GLU A 80 9.43 26.06 -11.18
CA GLU A 80 10.60 25.31 -11.65
C GLU A 80 10.67 23.97 -10.94
N LEU A 81 10.92 22.89 -11.69
CA LEU A 81 11.02 21.54 -11.15
C LEU A 81 12.47 21.08 -11.17
N PHE A 82 12.89 20.41 -10.10
CA PHE A 82 14.23 19.83 -9.95
C PHE A 82 14.14 18.35 -9.56
N SER A 83 15.02 17.54 -10.15
CA SER A 83 15.17 16.11 -9.81
C SER A 83 16.50 15.55 -10.34
N GLY A 84 16.74 14.27 -10.07
CA GLY A 84 17.78 13.46 -10.70
C GLY A 84 17.37 12.87 -12.07
N PHE A 85 16.34 13.43 -12.72
CA PHE A 85 15.84 12.97 -14.02
C PHE A 85 15.32 14.17 -14.84
N ASP A 86 15.38 14.10 -16.17
CA ASP A 86 15.23 15.29 -17.05
C ASP A 86 13.77 15.62 -17.45
N GLY A 87 12.80 14.80 -17.03
CA GLY A 87 11.39 15.12 -17.26
C GLY A 87 10.40 14.21 -16.56
N VAL A 88 9.21 14.73 -16.31
CA VAL A 88 8.13 13.99 -15.64
C VAL A 88 6.82 14.15 -16.39
N VAL A 89 5.99 13.12 -16.41
CA VAL A 89 4.62 13.23 -16.93
C VAL A 89 3.71 13.63 -15.78
N HIS A 90 2.93 14.70 -15.98
CA HIS A 90 1.88 15.09 -15.06
C HIS A 90 0.51 14.86 -15.69
N ARG A 91 -0.38 14.16 -14.97
CA ARG A 91 -1.77 13.87 -15.38
C ARG A 91 -1.89 13.25 -16.78
N GLY A 92 -0.94 12.38 -17.14
CA GLY A 92 -0.95 11.61 -18.40
C GLY A 92 -0.87 12.42 -19.71
N ARG A 93 -0.68 13.74 -19.67
CA ARG A 93 -0.85 14.60 -20.86
C ARG A 93 0.35 15.46 -21.22
N ARG A 94 1.18 15.84 -20.24
CA ARG A 94 2.29 16.77 -20.48
C ARG A 94 3.58 16.28 -19.83
N ARG A 95 4.63 16.13 -20.65
CA ARG A 95 6.00 16.03 -20.15
C ARG A 95 6.45 17.41 -19.70
N LEU A 96 6.67 17.56 -18.40
CA LEU A 96 7.26 18.74 -17.80
C LEU A 96 8.77 18.57 -17.82
N ARG A 97 9.48 19.63 -18.25
CA ARG A 97 10.94 19.67 -18.17
C ARG A 97 11.36 19.80 -16.71
N VAL A 98 12.30 18.98 -16.30
CA VAL A 98 12.86 19.01 -14.96
C VAL A 98 14.34 19.38 -15.08
N LYS A 99 14.79 20.31 -14.25
CA LYS A 99 16.18 20.73 -14.16
C LYS A 99 16.94 19.76 -13.26
N ARG A 100 18.22 19.54 -13.55
CA ARG A 100 19.11 18.88 -12.59
C ARG A 100 19.33 19.80 -11.40
N TRP A 101 19.42 19.21 -10.22
CA TRP A 101 19.83 19.93 -9.03
C TRP A 101 21.29 20.41 -9.18
N PRO A 102 21.64 21.63 -8.72
CA PRO A 102 23.01 22.11 -8.79
C PRO A 102 23.97 21.19 -8.04
N ALA A 103 25.03 20.71 -8.70
CA ALA A 103 25.99 19.77 -8.11
C ALA A 103 26.73 20.33 -6.88
N THR A 104 26.82 21.65 -6.76
CA THR A 104 27.51 22.36 -5.67
C THR A 104 26.64 22.59 -4.44
N THR A 105 25.33 22.27 -4.50
CA THR A 105 24.40 22.52 -3.39
C THR A 105 24.06 21.20 -2.70
N PRO A 106 24.40 21.02 -1.41
CA PRO A 106 24.01 19.83 -0.66
C PRO A 106 22.53 19.55 -0.77
N PHE A 107 22.19 18.27 -0.96
CA PHE A 107 20.81 17.83 -1.13
C PHE A 107 20.57 16.55 -0.31
N PRO A 108 20.63 16.64 1.03
CA PRO A 108 20.38 15.50 1.89
C PRO A 108 18.90 15.12 1.81
N VAL A 109 18.63 13.88 1.43
CA VAL A 109 17.27 13.33 1.37
C VAL A 109 17.20 12.12 2.29
N THR A 110 16.13 12.07 3.10
CA THR A 110 15.76 10.87 3.84
C THR A 110 14.41 10.38 3.34
N TRP A 111 14.39 9.14 2.87
CA TRP A 111 13.18 8.42 2.48
C TRP A 111 12.66 7.60 3.64
N TYR A 112 11.34 7.54 3.79
CA TYR A 112 10.66 6.77 4.82
C TYR A 112 9.65 5.82 4.20
N LYS A 113 9.55 4.61 4.77
CA LYS A 113 8.36 3.74 4.65
C LYS A 113 7.30 4.26 5.61
N VAL A 114 6.07 4.39 5.13
CA VAL A 114 4.89 4.77 5.92
C VAL A 114 4.04 3.51 6.13
N GLU A 115 4.20 2.87 7.27
CA GLU A 115 3.67 1.53 7.54
C GLU A 115 2.46 1.63 8.46
N PRO A 116 1.34 0.97 8.14
CA PRO A 116 0.25 0.86 9.10
C PRO A 116 0.67 -0.05 10.25
N LEU A 117 0.16 0.23 11.45
CA LEU A 117 0.13 -0.80 12.48
C LEU A 117 -0.88 -1.87 12.07
N THR A 118 -0.65 -3.13 12.46
CA THR A 118 -1.55 -4.24 12.13
C THR A 118 -2.82 -4.23 13.00
N GLN A 119 -2.74 -3.62 14.18
CA GLN A 119 -3.81 -3.48 15.15
C GLN A 119 -3.56 -2.26 16.04
N HIS A 120 -4.55 -1.86 16.84
CA HIS A 120 -4.39 -0.88 17.90
C HIS A 120 -3.39 -1.38 18.96
N THR A 121 -2.64 -0.48 19.59
CA THR A 121 -1.64 -0.84 20.61
C THR A 121 -2.12 -0.69 22.04
N THR A 122 -3.15 0.12 22.27
CA THR A 122 -3.63 0.45 23.62
C THR A 122 -5.10 0.11 23.82
N ARG A 123 -5.96 0.43 22.85
CA ARG A 123 -7.40 0.24 22.96
C ARG A 123 -8.03 0.04 21.58
N GLY A 124 -8.90 -0.97 21.47
CA GLY A 124 -9.72 -1.22 20.29
C GLY A 124 -10.83 -0.19 20.06
N HIS A 125 -11.39 -0.19 18.86
CA HIS A 125 -12.48 0.73 18.49
C HIS A 125 -13.85 0.27 18.98
N ASP A 126 -14.10 -1.04 19.12
CA ASP A 126 -15.33 -1.55 19.72
C ASP A 126 -15.24 -1.46 21.26
N PRO A 127 -15.98 -0.54 21.91
CA PRO A 127 -15.87 -0.36 23.35
C PRO A 127 -16.48 -1.51 24.16
N THR A 128 -17.26 -2.39 23.51
CA THR A 128 -17.93 -3.52 24.19
C THR A 128 -17.04 -4.75 24.29
N VAL A 129 -15.92 -4.78 23.57
CA VAL A 129 -14.93 -5.86 23.60
C VAL A 129 -13.54 -5.27 23.82
N PRO A 130 -13.19 -4.85 25.05
CA PRO A 130 -11.98 -4.06 25.31
C PRO A 130 -10.65 -4.72 24.88
N GLY A 131 -10.60 -6.05 24.85
CA GLY A 131 -9.44 -6.83 24.39
C GLY A 131 -9.32 -6.98 22.87
N PHE A 132 -10.33 -6.55 22.10
CA PHE A 132 -10.31 -6.65 20.64
C PHE A 132 -9.54 -5.47 20.05
N LEU A 133 -8.24 -5.66 19.79
CA LEU A 133 -7.36 -4.61 19.30
C LEU A 133 -7.39 -4.43 17.77
N TRP A 134 -8.05 -5.31 17.02
CA TRP A 134 -8.11 -5.20 15.57
C TRP A 134 -8.97 -4.03 15.11
N TYR A 135 -8.67 -3.52 13.92
CA TYR A 135 -9.44 -2.42 13.36
C TYR A 135 -10.84 -2.88 12.97
N THR A 136 -11.84 -2.07 13.30
CA THR A 136 -13.23 -2.40 13.02
C THR A 136 -14.09 -1.16 12.87
N ASN A 137 -14.91 -1.10 11.82
CA ASN A 137 -15.88 -0.03 11.65
C ASN A 137 -17.29 -0.40 12.14
N ALA A 138 -17.48 -1.64 12.57
CA ALA A 138 -18.77 -2.16 13.04
C ALA A 138 -18.57 -3.01 14.30
N HIS A 139 -19.65 -3.25 15.03
CA HIS A 139 -19.58 -4.18 16.15
C HIS A 139 -19.14 -5.57 15.68
N VAL A 140 -18.07 -6.07 16.30
CA VAL A 140 -17.44 -7.35 15.95
C VAL A 140 -18.39 -8.51 16.27
N PRO A 141 -18.17 -9.72 15.72
CA PRO A 141 -19.04 -10.86 16.00
C PRO A 141 -19.29 -11.05 17.51
N GLU A 142 -18.24 -11.01 18.32
CA GLU A 142 -18.21 -11.21 19.77
C GLU A 142 -18.92 -10.10 20.57
N SER A 143 -19.22 -8.96 19.95
CA SER A 143 -19.91 -7.87 20.62
C SER A 143 -21.37 -8.23 20.93
N PRO A 144 -21.87 -7.89 22.14
CA PRO A 144 -23.29 -8.04 22.49
C PRO A 144 -24.18 -7.04 21.74
N LYS A 145 -23.58 -5.98 21.18
CA LYS A 145 -24.25 -4.99 20.34
C LYS A 145 -24.02 -5.27 18.87
N ARG A 146 -24.89 -4.72 18.02
CA ARG A 146 -24.79 -4.77 16.57
C ARG A 146 -24.88 -3.37 16.00
N GLY A 147 -24.26 -3.14 14.85
CA GLY A 147 -24.35 -1.88 14.12
C GLY A 147 -23.01 -1.27 13.78
N TRP A 148 -23.10 -0.10 13.16
CA TRP A 148 -21.97 0.70 12.70
C TRP A 148 -21.35 1.51 13.84
N LEU A 149 -20.02 1.51 13.93
CA LEU A 149 -19.25 2.27 14.93
C LEU A 149 -18.69 3.58 14.38
N GLY A 150 -18.67 3.76 13.06
CA GLY A 150 -17.89 4.82 12.42
C GLY A 150 -16.61 4.28 11.80
N ILE A 151 -15.88 5.14 11.11
CA ILE A 151 -14.60 4.75 10.50
C ILE A 151 -13.52 4.69 11.56
N ASP A 152 -12.93 3.50 11.73
CA ASP A 152 -11.80 3.30 12.62
C ASP A 152 -10.55 4.01 12.12
N ARG A 153 -9.70 4.43 13.07
CA ARG A 153 -8.47 5.17 12.82
C ARG A 153 -7.28 4.22 12.83
N ILE A 154 -6.85 3.84 11.63
CA ILE A 154 -5.58 3.13 11.44
C ILE A 154 -4.41 4.04 11.82
N ALA A 155 -3.52 3.52 12.65
CA ALA A 155 -2.29 4.20 13.05
C ALA A 155 -1.16 3.86 12.07
N TYR A 156 -0.24 4.81 11.85
CA TYR A 156 0.88 4.65 10.94
C TYR A 156 2.17 5.09 11.60
N VAL A 157 3.27 4.44 11.23
CA VAL A 157 4.64 4.79 11.63
C VAL A 157 5.48 5.12 10.41
N GLU A 158 6.48 5.97 10.61
CA GLU A 158 7.50 6.26 9.61
C GLU A 158 8.81 5.59 10.03
N ARG A 159 9.41 4.84 9.12
CA ARG A 159 10.71 4.19 9.32
C ARG A 159 11.63 4.53 8.18
N VAL A 160 12.89 4.82 8.48
CA VAL A 160 13.87 5.20 7.46
C VAL A 160 14.03 4.05 6.47
N ALA A 161 13.72 4.30 5.20
CA ALA A 161 13.91 3.38 4.09
C ALA A 161 15.32 3.53 3.50
N SER A 162 15.77 4.78 3.36
CA SER A 162 17.06 5.11 2.77
C SER A 162 17.44 6.55 3.05
N ARG A 163 18.75 6.83 3.04
CA ARG A 163 19.31 8.18 2.96
C ARG A 163 19.90 8.46 1.57
N ALA A 164 19.34 7.82 0.55
CA ALA A 164 19.67 8.06 -0.86
C ALA A 164 19.18 9.45 -1.30
N GLY A 165 19.83 10.04 -2.31
CA GLY A 165 19.47 11.32 -2.89
C GLY A 165 18.12 11.31 -3.62
N PHE A 166 18.10 11.75 -4.88
CA PHE A 166 16.85 11.95 -5.63
C PHE A 166 16.02 10.70 -5.94
N SER A 167 16.54 9.50 -5.73
CA SER A 167 15.85 8.28 -6.13
C SER A 167 15.90 7.18 -5.08
N LEU A 168 14.83 6.38 -5.04
CA LEU A 168 14.69 5.21 -4.19
C LEU A 168 14.19 4.04 -5.02
N ARG A 169 14.83 2.86 -4.92
CA ARG A 169 14.23 1.60 -5.38
C ARG A 169 13.27 1.13 -4.29
N PRO A 170 11.95 1.22 -4.49
CA PRO A 170 11.02 0.83 -3.46
C PRO A 170 10.91 -0.70 -3.39
N ASP A 171 10.40 -1.17 -2.26
CA ASP A 171 10.10 -2.57 -1.97
C ASP A 171 8.80 -2.63 -1.16
N THR A 172 8.19 -3.81 -1.05
CA THR A 172 6.98 -4.00 -0.25
C THR A 172 7.24 -4.84 1.00
N GLN A 173 8.48 -4.94 1.44
CA GLN A 173 8.83 -5.64 2.66
C GLN A 173 8.61 -4.69 3.85
N PRO A 174 7.72 -5.05 4.80
CA PRO A 174 7.62 -4.29 6.05
C PRO A 174 8.97 -4.26 6.77
N SER A 175 9.23 -3.18 7.49
CA SER A 175 10.45 -3.01 8.28
C SER A 175 10.47 -3.93 9.50
N ASP A 176 9.29 -4.34 9.98
CA ASP A 176 9.13 -5.38 10.98
C ASP A 176 9.00 -6.75 10.29
N PRO A 177 9.97 -7.67 10.45
CA PRO A 177 9.92 -8.99 9.84
C PRO A 177 8.71 -9.83 10.26
N GLN A 178 8.11 -9.59 11.44
CA GLN A 178 6.92 -10.32 11.88
C GLN A 178 5.67 -9.98 11.05
N GLN A 179 5.67 -8.81 10.41
CA GLN A 179 4.59 -8.37 9.52
C GLN A 179 4.80 -8.85 8.08
N HIS A 180 5.92 -9.51 7.80
CA HIS A 180 6.27 -9.96 6.47
C HIS A 180 5.46 -11.19 6.06
N ARG A 181 4.31 -10.98 5.41
CA ARG A 181 3.42 -12.07 4.97
C ARG A 181 3.70 -12.57 3.55
N ALA A 182 4.25 -11.74 2.67
CA ALA A 182 4.52 -12.10 1.28
C ALA A 182 5.66 -11.26 0.66
N PRO A 183 6.86 -11.84 0.43
CA PRO A 183 7.97 -11.13 -0.19
C PRO A 183 7.60 -10.50 -1.53
N ARG A 184 7.90 -9.20 -1.68
CA ARG A 184 7.76 -8.42 -2.91
C ARG A 184 6.33 -8.29 -3.44
N LEU A 185 5.32 -8.54 -2.62
CA LEU A 185 3.91 -8.32 -2.94
C LEU A 185 3.28 -7.37 -1.93
N GLY A 186 2.10 -6.84 -2.26
CA GLY A 186 1.34 -5.97 -1.38
C GLY A 186 1.62 -4.49 -1.54
N VAL A 187 1.30 -3.75 -0.48
CA VAL A 187 1.30 -2.30 -0.45
C VAL A 187 2.49 -1.80 0.34
N MET A 188 3.10 -0.73 -0.14
CA MET A 188 3.98 0.08 0.68
C MET A 188 3.76 1.54 0.34
N ARG A 189 3.87 2.39 1.37
CA ARG A 189 3.74 3.83 1.23
C ARG A 189 5.06 4.51 1.54
N TYR A 190 5.28 5.64 0.89
CA TYR A 190 6.54 6.36 0.98
C TYR A 190 6.31 7.84 1.27
N SER A 191 7.19 8.37 2.11
CA SER A 191 7.40 9.80 2.24
C SER A 191 8.89 10.12 2.12
N ALA A 192 9.21 11.38 1.87
CA ALA A 192 10.57 11.88 1.78
C ALA A 192 10.67 13.24 2.47
N VAL A 193 11.83 13.48 3.07
CA VAL A 193 12.25 14.75 3.65
C VAL A 193 13.52 15.19 2.97
N VAL A 194 13.60 16.47 2.64
CA VAL A 194 14.81 17.10 2.11
C VAL A 194 15.10 18.40 2.83
N THR A 195 16.38 18.67 3.04
CA THR A 195 16.84 19.95 3.59
C THR A 195 17.35 20.84 2.46
N ILE A 196 16.77 22.04 2.30
CA ILE A 196 17.15 23.04 1.31
C ILE A 196 17.46 24.34 2.07
N ALA A 197 18.69 24.84 1.95
CA ALA A 197 19.15 26.05 2.65
C ALA A 197 18.87 26.03 4.17
N GLY A 198 19.00 24.85 4.81
CA GLY A 198 18.76 24.66 6.25
C GLY A 198 17.30 24.41 6.64
N ALA A 199 16.33 24.59 5.73
CA ALA A 199 14.91 24.32 5.98
C ALA A 199 14.49 22.93 5.48
N GLU A 200 13.63 22.25 6.23
CA GLU A 200 13.09 20.95 5.84
C GLU A 200 11.79 21.06 5.03
N TYR A 201 11.72 20.27 3.96
CA TYR A 201 10.52 20.13 3.14
C TYR A 201 10.17 18.65 3.03
N ARG A 202 8.87 18.34 3.19
CA ARG A 202 8.38 16.97 3.35
C ARG A 202 7.21 16.67 2.41
N THR A 203 7.20 15.47 1.85
CA THR A 203 6.04 14.92 1.13
C THR A 203 5.02 14.40 2.15
N PRO A 204 3.72 14.33 1.83
CA PRO A 204 2.74 13.72 2.74
C PRO A 204 3.21 12.36 3.29
N GLY A 205 3.09 12.17 4.60
CA GLY A 205 3.60 11.02 5.35
C GLY A 205 2.59 10.46 6.35
N LYS A 206 3.04 9.82 7.43
CA LYS A 206 2.15 9.15 8.41
C LYS A 206 1.04 10.03 9.01
N ASP A 207 1.29 11.33 9.10
CA ASP A 207 0.35 12.28 9.71
C ASP A 207 -0.66 12.86 8.70
N ALA A 208 -0.46 12.61 7.40
CA ALA A 208 -1.41 13.01 6.37
C ALA A 208 -2.63 12.08 6.40
N ARG A 209 -3.75 12.59 6.90
CA ARG A 209 -4.97 11.81 7.14
C ARG A 209 -6.16 12.34 6.34
N SER A 210 -7.14 11.47 6.16
CA SER A 210 -8.47 11.76 5.65
C SER A 210 -9.52 11.09 6.55
N THR A 211 -10.79 11.33 6.28
CA THR A 211 -11.91 10.63 6.95
C THR A 211 -11.80 9.11 6.86
N TRP A 212 -11.13 8.59 5.84
CA TRP A 212 -11.07 7.15 5.54
C TRP A 212 -9.81 6.46 6.08
N GLY A 213 -8.88 7.19 6.68
CA GLY A 213 -7.57 6.71 7.12
C GLY A 213 -6.42 7.55 6.55
N ILE A 214 -5.32 6.93 6.10
CA ILE A 214 -4.21 7.66 5.50
C ILE A 214 -4.67 8.41 4.24
N ALA A 215 -4.17 9.63 4.03
CA ALA A 215 -4.58 10.45 2.90
C ALA A 215 -4.08 9.87 1.56
N ALA A 216 -4.90 9.96 0.51
CA ALA A 216 -4.54 9.55 -0.85
C ALA A 216 -3.37 10.36 -1.46
N SER A 217 -2.90 11.41 -0.78
CA SER A 217 -1.72 12.19 -1.14
C SER A 217 -0.40 11.55 -0.68
N VAL A 218 -0.45 10.56 0.23
CA VAL A 218 0.73 9.76 0.60
C VAL A 218 1.04 8.79 -0.54
N TYR A 219 2.28 8.82 -1.00
CA TYR A 219 2.66 8.05 -2.18
C TYR A 219 2.57 6.55 -1.91
N THR A 220 1.87 5.81 -2.77
CA THR A 220 1.60 4.39 -2.59
C THR A 220 2.10 3.56 -3.76
N ILE A 221 2.80 2.47 -3.50
CA ILE A 221 3.00 1.39 -4.46
C ILE A 221 2.13 0.19 -4.06
N ALA A 222 1.51 -0.46 -5.04
CA ALA A 222 0.82 -1.73 -4.85
C ALA A 222 1.36 -2.74 -5.86
N VAL A 223 1.99 -3.80 -5.37
CA VAL A 223 2.64 -4.83 -6.18
C VAL A 223 1.79 -6.09 -6.12
N ARG A 224 1.22 -6.45 -7.27
CA ARG A 224 0.43 -7.68 -7.46
C ARG A 224 1.31 -8.79 -8.04
N ARG A 225 0.97 -10.06 -7.80
CA ARG A 225 1.73 -11.19 -8.34
C ARG A 225 1.74 -11.21 -9.87
N ASP A 226 0.55 -11.12 -10.45
CA ASP A 226 0.26 -11.20 -11.88
C ASP A 226 -1.14 -10.59 -12.15
N ASP A 227 -1.64 -10.68 -13.39
CA ASP A 227 -2.93 -10.10 -13.80
C ASP A 227 -4.14 -11.04 -13.60
N SER A 228 -3.96 -12.20 -12.95
CA SER A 228 -5.07 -13.09 -12.59
C SER A 228 -5.90 -12.50 -11.44
N PHE A 229 -7.08 -13.11 -11.17
CA PHE A 229 -7.89 -12.77 -10.00
C PHE A 229 -7.09 -12.87 -8.70
N VAL A 230 -6.40 -13.99 -8.50
CA VAL A 230 -5.57 -14.23 -7.31
C VAL A 230 -4.39 -13.27 -7.28
N GLY A 231 -3.80 -13.00 -8.44
CA GLY A 231 -2.75 -11.99 -8.60
C GLY A 231 -3.19 -10.64 -8.06
N TRP A 232 -4.37 -10.15 -8.45
CA TRP A 232 -4.93 -8.92 -7.91
C TRP A 232 -5.20 -8.96 -6.41
N ALA A 233 -5.67 -10.08 -5.85
CA ALA A 233 -5.87 -10.22 -4.41
C ALA A 233 -4.58 -10.04 -3.60
N THR A 234 -3.43 -10.50 -4.13
CA THR A 234 -2.12 -10.29 -3.46
C THR A 234 -1.70 -8.82 -3.38
N ALA A 235 -2.34 -7.92 -4.12
CA ALA A 235 -2.04 -6.49 -4.06
C ALA A 235 -2.39 -5.85 -2.70
N TRP A 236 -3.20 -6.51 -1.86
CA TRP A 236 -3.58 -6.03 -0.52
C TRP A 236 -2.72 -6.58 0.61
N PHE A 237 -1.65 -7.34 0.35
CA PHE A 237 -0.71 -7.66 1.43
C PHE A 237 -0.16 -6.36 2.05
N ASN A 238 0.15 -6.40 3.35
CA ASN A 238 0.50 -5.22 4.18
C ASN A 238 -0.60 -4.17 4.36
N VAL A 239 -1.84 -4.45 3.94
CA VAL A 239 -3.01 -3.63 4.28
C VAL A 239 -3.66 -4.20 5.55
N PRO A 240 -4.03 -3.40 6.55
CA PRO A 240 -4.70 -3.90 7.75
C PRO A 240 -6.04 -4.58 7.43
N GLY A 241 -6.34 -5.64 8.18
CA GLY A 241 -7.69 -6.17 8.27
C GLY A 241 -8.57 -5.14 8.98
N VAL A 242 -9.70 -4.76 8.38
CA VAL A 242 -10.65 -3.83 8.98
C VAL A 242 -12.04 -4.43 8.90
N TYR A 243 -12.57 -4.93 10.00
CA TYR A 243 -13.91 -5.55 9.98
C TYR A 243 -14.99 -4.52 9.61
N GLY A 244 -15.81 -4.86 8.62
CA GLY A 244 -16.79 -3.93 8.05
C GLY A 244 -16.10 -2.78 7.31
N SER A 245 -15.06 -3.07 6.52
CA SER A 245 -14.41 -2.06 5.69
C SER A 245 -15.40 -1.37 4.75
N VAL A 246 -15.05 -0.16 4.32
CA VAL A 246 -15.87 0.60 3.38
C VAL A 246 -15.22 0.66 2.01
N PRO A 247 -16.00 0.86 0.91
CA PRO A 247 -15.47 0.88 -0.45
C PRO A 247 -14.22 1.74 -0.64
N ARG A 248 -14.20 2.91 0.03
CA ARG A 248 -13.07 3.85 -0.06
C ARG A 248 -11.81 3.30 0.61
N GLN A 249 -11.93 2.61 1.74
CA GLN A 249 -10.78 1.98 2.39
C GLN A 249 -10.18 0.89 1.50
N VAL A 250 -11.03 0.12 0.82
CA VAL A 250 -10.60 -0.98 -0.05
C VAL A 250 -10.00 -0.48 -1.35
N ASP A 251 -10.69 0.44 -2.03
CA ASP A 251 -10.26 1.00 -3.33
C ASP A 251 -8.96 1.82 -3.21
N ASP A 252 -8.66 2.39 -2.03
CA ASP A 252 -7.44 3.15 -1.75
C ASP A 252 -6.38 2.34 -0.97
N PHE A 253 -6.55 1.01 -0.83
CA PHE A 253 -5.62 0.12 -0.13
C PHE A 253 -5.37 0.47 1.36
N ILE A 254 -6.32 1.14 2.01
CA ILE A 254 -6.20 1.61 3.39
C ILE A 254 -6.52 0.49 4.39
N GLY A 255 -7.55 -0.31 4.11
CA GLY A 255 -8.05 -1.36 4.97
C GLY A 255 -9.00 -2.27 4.18
N VAL A 256 -9.13 -3.53 4.60
CA VAL A 256 -9.95 -4.51 3.87
C VAL A 256 -10.50 -5.59 4.80
N ASP A 257 -11.75 -6.02 4.58
CA ASP A 257 -12.35 -7.19 5.22
C ASP A 257 -12.39 -8.40 4.28
N CYS A 258 -12.87 -9.55 4.77
CA CYS A 258 -12.83 -10.81 4.02
C CYS A 258 -13.59 -10.74 2.68
N ALA A 259 -14.81 -10.20 2.67
CA ALA A 259 -15.63 -10.13 1.47
C ALA A 259 -15.16 -9.02 0.53
N ASP A 260 -14.76 -7.88 1.09
CA ASP A 260 -14.26 -6.74 0.35
C ASP A 260 -12.93 -7.04 -0.34
N LEU A 261 -12.10 -7.93 0.19
CA LEU A 261 -10.90 -8.41 -0.49
C LEU A 261 -11.24 -9.12 -1.81
N VAL A 262 -12.22 -10.02 -1.78
CA VAL A 262 -12.72 -10.74 -2.96
C VAL A 262 -13.27 -9.75 -3.99
N ILE A 263 -14.11 -8.82 -3.56
CA ILE A 263 -14.75 -7.83 -4.45
C ILE A 263 -13.70 -6.85 -5.00
N GLY A 264 -12.81 -6.34 -4.16
CA GLY A 264 -11.74 -5.42 -4.53
C GLY A 264 -10.82 -6.01 -5.60
N ALA A 265 -10.41 -7.27 -5.42
CA ALA A 265 -9.63 -8.01 -6.40
C ALA A 265 -10.43 -8.25 -7.69
N TYR A 266 -11.70 -8.68 -7.58
CA TYR A 266 -12.57 -8.93 -8.73
C TYR A 266 -12.80 -7.67 -9.58
N ARG A 267 -13.06 -6.53 -8.93
CA ARG A 267 -13.26 -5.23 -9.60
C ARG A 267 -12.04 -4.82 -10.40
N ARG A 268 -10.83 -5.04 -9.89
CA ARG A 268 -9.57 -4.74 -10.60
C ARG A 268 -9.31 -5.74 -11.73
N TRP A 269 -9.51 -7.03 -11.47
CA TRP A 269 -9.33 -8.09 -12.46
C TRP A 269 -10.27 -7.94 -13.67
N LYS A 270 -11.57 -7.78 -13.43
CA LYS A 270 -12.58 -7.62 -14.50
C LYS A 270 -12.71 -6.19 -15.00
N ARG A 271 -12.08 -5.21 -14.34
CA ARG A 271 -12.26 -3.77 -14.60
C ARG A 271 -13.74 -3.34 -14.56
N ARG A 272 -14.50 -3.92 -13.63
CA ARG A 272 -15.94 -3.65 -13.45
C ARG A 272 -16.20 -3.04 -12.09
N LYS A 273 -17.20 -2.18 -12.01
CA LYS A 273 -17.74 -1.70 -10.72
C LYS A 273 -18.81 -2.68 -10.27
N VAL A 274 -18.52 -3.42 -9.21
CA VAL A 274 -19.48 -4.26 -8.48
C VAL A 274 -19.68 -3.64 -7.10
N ALA A 275 -20.91 -3.65 -6.60
CA ALA A 275 -21.20 -3.16 -5.26
C ALA A 275 -20.48 -4.03 -4.21
N TYR A 276 -19.91 -3.39 -3.20
CA TYR A 276 -19.36 -4.09 -2.05
C TYR A 276 -20.51 -4.72 -1.24
N THR A 277 -20.27 -5.90 -0.69
CA THR A 277 -21.28 -6.69 0.02
C THR A 277 -20.60 -7.68 0.97
N ASN A 278 -21.35 -8.26 1.90
CA ASN A 278 -20.84 -9.27 2.82
C ASN A 278 -20.76 -10.66 2.15
N VAL A 279 -20.23 -11.64 2.89
CA VAL A 279 -20.06 -13.02 2.40
C VAL A 279 -21.36 -13.63 1.86
N ASN A 280 -22.50 -13.42 2.54
CA ASN A 280 -23.79 -13.93 2.07
C ASN A 280 -24.26 -13.23 0.79
N GLY A 281 -23.90 -11.95 0.60
CA GLY A 281 -24.06 -11.25 -0.67
C GLY A 281 -23.25 -11.89 -1.80
N LEU A 282 -22.01 -12.31 -1.53
CA LEU A 282 -21.18 -13.05 -2.51
C LEU A 282 -21.82 -14.38 -2.90
N VAL A 283 -22.33 -15.13 -1.92
CA VAL A 283 -23.03 -16.41 -2.16
C VAL A 283 -24.26 -16.23 -3.03
N LYS A 284 -24.97 -15.10 -2.92
CA LYS A 284 -26.12 -14.78 -3.79
C LYS A 284 -25.70 -14.31 -5.18
N ALA A 285 -24.59 -13.57 -5.27
CA ALA A 285 -24.15 -12.92 -6.50
C ALA A 285 -23.37 -13.85 -7.44
N PHE A 286 -22.69 -14.86 -6.92
CA PHE A 286 -21.78 -15.71 -7.68
C PHE A 286 -22.28 -17.14 -7.85
N ARG A 287 -21.82 -17.78 -8.93
CA ARG A 287 -22.25 -19.14 -9.29
C ARG A 287 -21.65 -20.16 -8.33
N HIS A 288 -22.47 -21.08 -7.84
CA HIS A 288 -22.02 -22.18 -7.00
C HIS A 288 -21.37 -23.26 -7.87
N VAL A 289 -20.24 -23.80 -7.41
CA VAL A 289 -19.55 -24.92 -8.10
C VAL A 289 -20.24 -26.26 -7.81
N GLY A 290 -21.02 -26.34 -6.74
CA GLY A 290 -21.77 -27.52 -6.34
C GLY A 290 -22.58 -27.28 -5.08
N LYS A 291 -23.00 -28.37 -4.43
CA LYS A 291 -23.65 -28.34 -3.12
C LYS A 291 -22.62 -27.96 -2.03
N PRO A 292 -23.06 -27.46 -0.87
CA PRO A 292 -22.18 -27.25 0.28
C PRO A 292 -21.42 -28.53 0.65
N LEU A 293 -20.20 -28.35 1.15
CA LEU A 293 -19.33 -29.40 1.66
C LEU A 293 -19.03 -29.14 3.14
N TYR A 294 -18.38 -30.10 3.79
CA TYR A 294 -17.95 -30.00 5.18
C TYR A 294 -16.45 -30.25 5.25
N LEU A 295 -15.73 -29.29 5.79
CA LEU A 295 -14.30 -29.34 6.05
C LEU A 295 -14.08 -29.90 7.46
N ALA A 296 -13.54 -31.10 7.55
CA ALA A 296 -13.22 -31.74 8.82
C ALA A 296 -12.01 -31.09 9.51
N PRO A 297 -11.82 -31.28 10.83
CA PRO A 297 -10.62 -30.82 11.54
C PRO A 297 -9.31 -31.33 10.95
N SER A 298 -9.34 -32.50 10.31
CA SER A 298 -8.20 -33.09 9.60
C SER A 298 -7.85 -32.39 8.28
N GLY A 299 -8.69 -31.47 7.79
CA GLY A 299 -8.55 -30.83 6.49
C GLY A 299 -9.21 -31.58 5.33
N LYS A 300 -9.79 -32.77 5.57
CA LYS A 300 -10.50 -33.53 4.52
C LYS A 300 -11.89 -32.96 4.27
N LEU A 301 -12.35 -33.05 3.01
CA LEU A 301 -13.68 -32.59 2.60
C LEU A 301 -14.70 -33.75 2.57
N PHE A 302 -15.94 -33.45 2.94
CA PHE A 302 -17.05 -34.40 2.98
C PHE A 302 -18.34 -33.81 2.43
N HIS A 303 -19.23 -34.66 1.94
CA HIS A 303 -20.57 -34.28 1.46
C HIS A 303 -21.62 -34.17 2.57
N ASP A 304 -21.29 -34.59 3.79
CA ASP A 304 -22.18 -34.54 4.96
C ASP A 304 -21.43 -34.18 6.25
N MET A 305 -22.18 -33.62 7.19
CA MET A 305 -21.68 -33.17 8.49
C MET A 305 -21.21 -34.33 9.38
N ALA A 306 -21.73 -35.54 9.16
CA ALA A 306 -21.31 -36.75 9.90
C ALA A 306 -19.96 -37.31 9.42
N LEU A 307 -19.35 -36.68 8.40
CA LEU A 307 -18.06 -37.07 7.83
C LEU A 307 -18.03 -38.51 7.29
N THR A 308 -19.17 -38.99 6.76
CA THR A 308 -19.29 -40.38 6.28
C THR A 308 -19.01 -40.54 4.79
N ARG A 309 -19.23 -39.48 3.99
CA ARG A 309 -19.01 -39.52 2.53
C ARG A 309 -17.93 -38.52 2.12
N PRO A 310 -16.68 -38.98 1.91
CA PRO A 310 -15.59 -38.13 1.43
C PRO A 310 -15.96 -37.45 0.11
N ALA A 311 -15.55 -36.19 -0.02
CA ALA A 311 -15.68 -35.41 -1.24
C ALA A 311 -14.30 -35.26 -1.89
N ARG A 312 -14.23 -35.49 -3.20
CA ARG A 312 -13.01 -35.24 -3.99
C ARG A 312 -13.29 -34.11 -4.97
N VAL A 313 -12.80 -32.92 -4.64
CA VAL A 313 -12.97 -31.72 -5.47
C VAL A 313 -11.66 -31.46 -6.22
N PRO A 314 -11.63 -31.42 -7.55
CA PRO A 314 -10.41 -31.05 -8.27
C PRO A 314 -9.93 -29.66 -7.85
N PHE A 315 -8.63 -29.53 -7.56
CA PHE A 315 -8.04 -28.24 -7.20
C PHE A 315 -8.20 -27.24 -8.35
N ARG A 316 -8.57 -26.00 -8.03
CA ARG A 316 -8.60 -24.86 -8.96
C ARG A 316 -8.26 -23.56 -8.25
N SER A 317 -7.14 -22.95 -8.63
CA SER A 317 -6.76 -21.62 -8.16
C SER A 317 -7.81 -20.58 -8.58
N GLY A 318 -8.09 -19.62 -7.70
CA GLY A 318 -9.07 -18.55 -7.91
C GLY A 318 -10.52 -18.90 -7.56
N LEU A 319 -10.81 -20.13 -7.11
CA LEU A 319 -12.10 -20.41 -6.47
C LEU A 319 -12.24 -19.59 -5.19
N VAL A 320 -13.45 -19.10 -4.96
CA VAL A 320 -13.81 -18.45 -3.70
C VAL A 320 -14.45 -19.48 -2.79
N ILE A 321 -13.93 -19.62 -1.57
CA ILE A 321 -14.43 -20.56 -0.56
C ILE A 321 -15.04 -19.76 0.59
N THR A 322 -16.31 -20.01 0.89
CA THR A 322 -17.01 -19.39 2.01
C THR A 322 -17.12 -20.35 3.18
N PHE A 323 -17.11 -19.83 4.41
CA PHE A 323 -17.12 -20.62 5.64
C PHE A 323 -18.31 -20.24 6.51
N SER A 324 -18.96 -21.25 7.07
CA SER A 324 -20.05 -21.15 8.05
C SER A 324 -19.63 -21.98 9.25
N TYR A 325 -19.32 -21.31 10.36
CA TYR A 325 -18.77 -21.96 11.55
C TYR A 325 -19.91 -22.52 12.40
N PRO A 326 -19.79 -23.74 12.95
CA PRO A 326 -20.86 -24.38 13.72
C PRO A 326 -21.27 -23.61 14.97
N ASP A 327 -20.31 -22.94 15.61
CA ASP A 327 -20.51 -22.08 16.78
C ASP A 327 -20.61 -20.60 16.38
N GLY A 328 -20.84 -20.34 15.08
CA GLY A 328 -20.99 -19.01 14.51
C GLY A 328 -22.16 -18.24 15.10
N LEU A 329 -22.01 -16.93 15.18
CA LEU A 329 -22.99 -16.02 15.79
C LEU A 329 -24.09 -15.61 14.80
N ARG A 330 -24.02 -16.06 13.54
CA ARG A 330 -24.99 -15.73 12.49
C ARG A 330 -25.46 -16.96 11.74
N SER A 331 -26.73 -16.97 11.34
CA SER A 331 -27.21 -17.89 10.31
C SER A 331 -26.58 -17.53 8.96
N GLY A 332 -25.81 -18.46 8.39
CA GLY A 332 -25.19 -18.31 7.07
C GLY A 332 -23.67 -18.39 7.08
N TYR A 333 -23.04 -17.74 6.10
CA TYR A 333 -21.58 -17.71 5.95
C TYR A 333 -21.00 -16.46 6.59
N GLU A 334 -19.87 -16.60 7.27
CA GLU A 334 -19.25 -15.59 8.13
C GLU A 334 -17.88 -15.17 7.63
N HIS A 335 -17.19 -16.05 6.90
CA HIS A 335 -15.85 -15.78 6.38
C HIS A 335 -15.70 -16.27 4.94
N VAL A 336 -14.69 -15.75 4.25
CA VAL A 336 -14.38 -16.10 2.86
C VAL A 336 -12.89 -16.02 2.57
N GLY A 337 -12.41 -16.88 1.69
CA GLY A 337 -11.04 -16.88 1.17
C GLY A 337 -10.99 -17.20 -0.32
N ILE A 338 -9.81 -17.08 -0.90
CA ILE A 338 -9.50 -17.35 -2.30
C ILE A 338 -8.49 -18.49 -2.35
N VAL A 339 -8.84 -19.60 -2.99
CA VAL A 339 -7.92 -20.73 -3.20
C VAL A 339 -6.73 -20.27 -4.04
N ASP A 340 -5.50 -20.39 -3.53
CA ASP A 340 -4.29 -19.90 -4.18
C ASP A 340 -3.47 -21.03 -4.80
N ARG A 341 -2.97 -21.96 -3.98
CA ARG A 341 -1.94 -22.94 -4.37
C ARG A 341 -2.28 -24.34 -3.89
N ASP A 342 -2.07 -25.28 -4.80
CA ASP A 342 -2.17 -26.72 -4.59
C ASP A 342 -0.97 -27.24 -3.78
N ASN A 343 -1.19 -28.22 -2.92
CA ASN A 343 -0.13 -28.98 -2.27
C ASN A 343 0.61 -29.94 -3.23
N GLY A 344 0.10 -30.13 -4.45
CA GLY A 344 0.67 -30.95 -5.51
C GLY A 344 -0.12 -32.22 -5.82
N ASN A 345 -1.22 -32.49 -5.12
CA ASN A 345 -2.03 -33.69 -5.30
C ASN A 345 -3.22 -33.50 -6.27
N GLY A 346 -3.47 -32.28 -6.75
CA GLY A 346 -4.52 -31.96 -7.72
C GLY A 346 -5.95 -31.96 -7.15
N VAL A 347 -6.12 -32.05 -5.84
CA VAL A 347 -7.41 -32.14 -5.14
C VAL A 347 -7.46 -31.07 -4.05
N LEU A 348 -8.58 -30.34 -3.98
CA LEU A 348 -8.80 -29.37 -2.92
C LEU A 348 -8.89 -30.08 -1.55
N ASP A 349 -7.96 -29.78 -0.66
CA ASP A 349 -7.93 -30.27 0.72
C ASP A 349 -7.31 -29.25 1.70
N GLY A 350 -7.15 -29.68 2.95
CA GLY A 350 -6.67 -28.86 4.05
C GLY A 350 -5.24 -28.35 3.91
N ASP A 351 -4.40 -28.99 3.11
CA ASP A 351 -3.00 -28.59 2.91
C ASP A 351 -2.84 -27.52 1.83
N ASP A 352 -3.90 -27.27 1.05
CA ASP A 352 -3.90 -26.20 0.07
C ASP A 352 -3.91 -24.82 0.73
N THR A 353 -3.31 -23.88 0.02
CA THR A 353 -3.18 -22.51 0.50
C THR A 353 -4.38 -21.67 0.08
N VAL A 354 -4.93 -20.92 1.03
CA VAL A 354 -5.99 -19.94 0.82
C VAL A 354 -5.46 -18.54 1.16
N LEU A 355 -5.74 -17.58 0.27
CA LEU A 355 -5.55 -16.15 0.52
C LEU A 355 -6.82 -15.60 1.17
N HIS A 356 -6.70 -15.07 2.38
CA HIS A 356 -7.82 -14.45 3.08
C HIS A 356 -7.35 -13.31 3.96
N THR A 357 -8.30 -12.60 4.54
CA THR A 357 -8.09 -11.60 5.58
C THR A 357 -9.18 -11.76 6.62
N GLY A 358 -8.93 -11.37 7.87
CA GLY A 358 -9.94 -11.39 8.90
C GLY A 358 -9.64 -10.27 9.88
N PRO A 359 -9.46 -10.55 11.17
CA PRO A 359 -8.87 -9.57 12.07
C PRO A 359 -7.45 -9.20 11.61
N GLU A 360 -6.68 -10.18 11.15
CA GLU A 360 -5.33 -9.95 10.60
C GLU A 360 -5.37 -9.36 9.19
N SER A 361 -4.26 -8.71 8.80
CA SER A 361 -3.98 -8.31 7.42
C SER A 361 -4.08 -9.48 6.45
N PRO A 362 -4.34 -9.24 5.14
CA PRO A 362 -4.36 -10.29 4.14
C PRO A 362 -3.08 -11.12 4.19
N HIS A 363 -3.25 -12.44 4.16
CA HIS A 363 -2.15 -13.40 4.23
C HIS A 363 -2.56 -14.72 3.58
N LEU A 364 -1.58 -15.62 3.49
CA LEU A 364 -1.75 -16.99 3.03
C LEU A 364 -1.72 -17.92 4.24
N SER A 365 -2.64 -18.86 4.29
CA SER A 365 -2.67 -19.92 5.31
C SER A 365 -3.18 -21.22 4.69
N ALA A 366 -2.91 -22.35 5.34
CA ALA A 366 -3.43 -23.63 4.89
C ALA A 366 -4.94 -23.69 5.18
N LEU A 367 -5.72 -24.38 4.36
CA LEU A 367 -7.16 -24.52 4.57
C LEU A 367 -7.49 -25.25 5.90
N LYS A 368 -6.57 -26.08 6.42
CA LYS A 368 -6.67 -26.72 7.74
C LYS A 368 -6.19 -25.84 8.91
N SER A 369 -5.82 -24.58 8.67
CA SER A 369 -5.39 -23.70 9.76
C SER A 369 -6.55 -23.43 10.74
N PRO A 370 -6.28 -23.18 12.04
CA PRO A 370 -7.32 -23.02 13.07
C PRO A 370 -8.35 -21.91 12.80
N GLY A 371 -8.07 -20.97 11.90
CA GLY A 371 -9.04 -19.96 11.48
C GLY A 371 -10.15 -20.50 10.56
N PHE A 372 -10.03 -21.71 10.04
CA PHE A 372 -11.00 -22.32 9.12
C PHE A 372 -11.62 -23.61 9.67
N VAL A 373 -10.86 -24.34 10.48
CA VAL A 373 -11.30 -25.59 11.11
C VAL A 373 -11.40 -25.40 12.61
N GLY A 374 -12.50 -25.90 13.19
CA GLY A 374 -12.65 -26.03 14.64
C GLY A 374 -12.66 -27.50 15.05
N GLU A 375 -13.16 -27.78 16.25
CA GLU A 375 -13.41 -29.16 16.71
C GLU A 375 -14.53 -29.83 15.91
N LYS A 376 -15.50 -29.02 15.46
CA LYS A 376 -16.63 -29.45 14.62
C LYS A 376 -16.35 -29.17 13.14
N PRO A 377 -16.93 -29.96 12.21
CA PRO A 377 -16.79 -29.71 10.78
C PRO A 377 -17.33 -28.35 10.36
N THR A 378 -16.54 -27.59 9.61
CA THR A 378 -16.95 -26.28 9.08
C THR A 378 -17.70 -26.47 7.77
N LYS A 379 -18.90 -25.89 7.65
CA LYS A 379 -19.63 -25.91 6.39
C LYS A 379 -19.01 -24.93 5.41
N ILE A 380 -18.71 -25.39 4.20
CA ILE A 380 -18.13 -24.57 3.13
C ILE A 380 -18.98 -24.58 1.87
N LEU A 381 -18.84 -23.53 1.06
CA LEU A 381 -19.37 -23.47 -0.29
C LEU A 381 -18.34 -22.86 -1.24
N LEU A 382 -18.21 -23.48 -2.41
CA LEU A 382 -17.28 -23.05 -3.45
C LEU A 382 -18.03 -22.21 -4.49
N LEU A 383 -17.50 -21.04 -4.79
CA LEU A 383 -18.06 -20.07 -5.72
C LEU A 383 -17.11 -19.82 -6.90
N ARG A 384 -17.71 -19.55 -8.05
CA ARG A 384 -17.05 -19.09 -9.28
C ARG A 384 -17.50 -17.68 -9.64
N LEU A 385 -16.53 -16.87 -10.04
CA LEU A 385 -16.71 -15.44 -10.31
C LEU A 385 -16.99 -15.11 -11.79
N ASP A 386 -17.05 -16.14 -12.65
CA ASP A 386 -17.21 -16.05 -14.11
C ASP A 386 -18.57 -16.53 -14.62
#